data_AF-A0A944L4B5-F1
#
_entry.id   AF-A0A944L4B5-F1
#
_cell.length_a   1.000
_cell.length_b   1.000
_cell.length_c   1.000
_cell.angle_alpha   90.00
_cell.angle_beta   90.00
_cell.angle_gamma   90.00
#
_symmetry.space_group_name_H-M   'P 1'
#
loop_
_entity.id
_entity.type
_entity.pdbx_description
1 polymer ?
#
loop_
_entity_poly.entity_id
_entity_poly.type
_entity_poly.pdbx_seq_one_letter_code
_entity_poly.pdbx_strand_id
1 'polypeptide(L)'
;MLNPGVGVHGIFGGAMGYRGAAFRMAGRRLLQLDTMYISRHSSEWNWKNGDLVLLDWFRDVGHRLSFDVVHLLEWDLLLAERLDRLYAAVPPEAVGLTAYTPISVIGEHWRWVARPDGAREWNALLAYARDRLGYDGTPHGCIGVGPCCPRSFLRDYAAVDPPDLGNDELRFPLFAEALGYPVVDTGFRRRWHDPDEDRYFNASARPIDPRTVAIELAKPDGRRAFHPVRNSIPDLAWESRPSGRAGNAS
;
A
#
# COMPACT_ATOMS: atom_id res chain seq x y z
N MET A 1 -12.67 -16.29 8.33
CA MET A 1 -11.64 -15.22 8.24
C MET A 1 -10.48 -15.68 7.35
N LEU A 2 -10.06 -14.89 6.35
CA LEU A 2 -9.00 -15.28 5.40
C LEU A 2 -7.60 -15.37 6.04
N ASN A 3 -7.23 -14.47 6.95
CA ASN A 3 -5.88 -14.38 7.50
C ASN A 3 -5.85 -14.50 9.05
N PRO A 4 -6.12 -15.68 9.62
CA PRO A 4 -6.09 -15.85 11.07
C PRO A 4 -4.68 -15.59 11.63
N GLY A 5 -4.60 -14.96 12.79
CA GLY A 5 -3.32 -14.64 13.46
C GLY A 5 -2.58 -13.40 12.93
N VAL A 6 -2.98 -12.84 11.78
CA VAL A 6 -2.39 -11.59 11.26
C VAL A 6 -2.95 -10.39 12.01
N GLY A 7 -2.06 -9.52 12.49
CA GLY A 7 -2.40 -8.25 13.13
C GLY A 7 -2.91 -7.23 12.11
N VAL A 8 -3.98 -6.52 12.43
CA VAL A 8 -4.59 -5.50 11.57
C VAL A 8 -4.51 -4.15 12.26
N HIS A 9 -3.64 -3.30 11.75
CA HIS A 9 -3.38 -1.97 12.31
C HIS A 9 -3.91 -0.91 11.35
N GLY A 10 -4.86 -0.09 11.82
CA GLY A 10 -5.42 0.98 11.01
C GLY A 10 -4.52 2.21 10.99
N ILE A 11 -4.46 2.88 9.85
CA ILE A 11 -3.88 4.22 9.71
C ILE A 11 -5.02 5.17 9.35
N PHE A 12 -5.19 6.24 10.12
CA PHE A 12 -6.23 7.23 9.91
C PHE A 12 -5.64 8.61 9.69
N GLY A 13 -5.83 9.15 8.50
CA GLY A 13 -5.42 10.50 8.10
C GLY A 13 -6.58 11.48 7.86
N GLY A 14 -7.79 11.13 8.33
CA GLY A 14 -9.03 11.86 8.01
C GLY A 14 -9.21 13.16 8.80
N ALA A 15 -10.06 14.04 8.25
CA ALA A 15 -10.25 15.42 8.68
C ALA A 15 -10.58 15.60 10.19
N MET A 16 -10.08 16.71 10.73
CA MET A 16 -10.42 17.25 12.04
C MET A 16 -11.87 17.76 12.03
N GLY A 17 -12.81 16.88 12.40
CA GLY A 17 -14.23 17.22 12.48
C GLY A 17 -15.01 16.13 13.21
N TYR A 18 -16.31 16.35 13.46
CA TYR A 18 -17.13 15.43 14.26
C TYR A 18 -17.09 13.98 13.73
N ARG A 19 -17.15 13.78 12.41
CA ARG A 19 -17.03 12.43 11.80
C ARG A 19 -15.67 11.79 12.04
N GLY A 20 -14.59 12.55 11.91
CA GLY A 20 -13.24 12.08 12.22
C GLY A 20 -13.05 11.78 13.70
N ALA A 21 -13.62 12.60 14.60
CA ALA A 21 -13.61 12.35 16.03
C ALA A 21 -14.39 11.08 16.40
N ALA A 22 -15.60 10.90 15.83
CA ALA A 22 -16.39 9.69 16.01
C ALA A 22 -15.65 8.44 15.51
N PHE A 23 -15.02 8.52 14.33
CA PHE A 23 -14.21 7.43 13.80
C PHE A 23 -12.98 7.15 14.67
N ARG A 24 -12.31 8.17 15.21
CA ARG A 24 -11.21 7.98 16.18
C ARG A 24 -11.66 7.25 17.45
N MET A 25 -12.89 7.47 17.90
CA MET A 25 -13.42 6.81 19.10
C MET A 25 -13.91 5.38 18.83
N ALA A 26 -14.59 5.15 17.70
CA ALA A 26 -15.29 3.89 17.45
C ALA A 26 -14.66 3.02 16.35
N GLY A 27 -13.89 3.60 15.44
CA GLY A 27 -13.38 2.97 14.22
C GLY A 27 -12.56 1.71 14.48
N ARG A 28 -11.68 1.73 15.50
CA ARG A 28 -10.93 0.54 15.94
C ARG A 28 -11.85 -0.64 16.25
N ARG A 29 -12.93 -0.42 17.00
CA ARG A 29 -13.86 -1.48 17.39
C ARG A 29 -14.75 -1.91 16.22
N LEU A 30 -15.25 -0.94 15.45
CA LEU A 30 -16.13 -1.19 14.30
C LEU A 30 -15.43 -2.03 13.23
N LEU A 31 -14.14 -1.76 12.99
CA LEU A 31 -13.32 -2.45 11.99
C LEU A 31 -12.48 -3.60 12.57
N GLN A 32 -12.64 -3.90 13.87
CA GLN A 32 -11.92 -4.99 14.56
C GLN A 32 -10.39 -4.89 14.42
N LEU A 33 -9.87 -3.66 14.52
CA LEU A 33 -8.44 -3.35 14.41
C LEU A 33 -7.73 -3.59 15.75
N ASP A 34 -6.52 -4.14 15.68
CA ASP A 34 -5.66 -4.34 16.84
C ASP A 34 -5.19 -3.00 17.40
N THR A 35 -4.76 -2.08 16.52
CA THR A 35 -4.46 -0.69 16.87
C THR A 35 -4.94 0.27 15.77
N MET A 36 -4.94 1.56 16.09
CA MET A 36 -5.23 2.62 15.13
C MET A 36 -4.23 3.76 15.35
N TYR A 37 -3.41 4.03 14.33
CA TYR A 37 -2.49 5.14 14.27
C TYR A 37 -3.15 6.35 13.63
N ILE A 38 -2.95 7.52 14.22
CA ILE A 38 -3.52 8.77 13.74
C ILE A 38 -2.40 9.59 13.11
N SER A 39 -2.45 9.73 11.78
CA SER A 39 -1.48 10.58 11.09
C SER A 39 -1.67 12.04 11.51
N ARG A 40 -0.55 12.73 11.71
CA ARG A 40 -0.48 14.17 11.98
C ARG A 40 -0.67 15.03 10.72
N HIS A 41 -0.62 14.42 9.54
CA HIS A 41 -0.63 15.12 8.25
C HIS A 41 -2.04 15.23 7.67
N SER A 42 -2.22 16.14 6.71
CA SER A 42 -3.49 16.32 6.01
C SER A 42 -3.86 15.08 5.19
N SER A 43 -5.15 14.90 4.88
CA SER A 43 -5.60 13.78 4.05
C SER A 43 -4.97 13.78 2.67
N GLU A 44 -4.74 14.96 2.08
CA GLU A 44 -4.04 15.09 0.79
C GLU A 44 -2.57 14.67 0.89
N TRP A 45 -1.87 15.07 1.96
CA TRP A 45 -0.49 14.67 2.18
C TRP A 45 -0.39 13.16 2.40
N ASN A 46 -1.29 12.58 3.21
CA ASN A 46 -1.32 11.13 3.45
C ASN A 46 -1.56 10.34 2.17
N TRP A 47 -2.44 10.83 1.29
CA TRP A 47 -2.72 10.21 0.00
C TRP A 47 -1.53 10.29 -0.96
N LYS A 48 -0.77 11.39 -0.95
CA LYS A 48 0.45 11.53 -1.77
C LYS A 48 1.64 10.74 -1.22
N ASN A 49 1.65 10.45 0.08
CA ASN A 49 2.84 9.99 0.80
C ASN A 49 2.56 8.77 1.71
N GLY A 50 1.89 7.75 1.19
CA GLY A 50 1.54 6.55 1.95
C GLY A 50 2.76 5.85 2.55
N ASP A 51 3.88 5.84 1.84
CA ASP A 51 5.19 5.37 2.31
C ASP A 51 5.68 6.13 3.56
N LEU A 52 5.61 7.46 3.54
CA LEU A 52 6.08 8.28 4.67
C LEU A 52 5.14 8.18 5.86
N VAL A 53 3.83 8.02 5.62
CA VAL A 53 2.87 7.71 6.70
C VAL A 53 3.18 6.35 7.33
N LEU A 54 3.55 5.36 6.53
CA LEU A 54 3.98 4.04 7.01
C LEU A 54 5.27 4.15 7.83
N LEU A 55 6.23 5.00 7.42
CA LEU A 55 7.44 5.25 8.21
C LEU A 55 7.15 5.97 9.53
N ASP A 56 6.28 6.97 9.53
CA ASP A 56 5.82 7.64 10.76
C ASP A 56 5.18 6.62 11.72
N TRP A 57 4.28 5.76 11.22
CA TRP A 57 3.72 4.65 12.00
C TRP A 57 4.79 3.69 12.52
N PHE A 58 5.77 3.33 11.70
CA PHE A 58 6.83 2.40 12.07
C PHE A 58 7.69 2.98 13.19
N ARG A 59 8.11 4.24 13.07
CA ARG A 59 8.88 4.97 14.09
C ARG A 59 8.12 5.08 15.41
N ASP A 60 6.84 5.39 15.36
CA ASP A 60 6.07 5.62 16.58
C ASP A 60 5.64 4.33 17.26
N VAL A 61 5.27 3.31 16.49
CA VAL A 61 4.60 2.10 16.98
C VAL A 61 5.14 0.82 16.36
N GLY A 62 5.25 0.75 15.03
CA GLY A 62 5.51 -0.49 14.30
C GLY A 62 6.85 -1.15 14.68
N HIS A 63 7.90 -0.38 14.97
CA HIS A 63 9.19 -0.93 15.39
C HIS A 63 9.14 -1.72 16.70
N ARG A 64 8.07 -1.63 17.50
CA ARG A 64 7.92 -2.45 18.72
C ARG A 64 7.14 -3.76 18.47
N LEU A 65 6.51 -3.89 17.32
CA LEU A 65 5.77 -5.08 16.94
C LEU A 65 6.71 -6.13 16.34
N SER A 66 6.45 -7.40 16.61
CA SER A 66 7.14 -8.52 15.95
C SER A 66 6.39 -8.87 14.67
N PHE A 67 7.05 -8.71 13.52
CA PHE A 67 6.55 -9.09 12.20
C PHE A 67 7.72 -9.20 11.23
N ASP A 68 7.56 -10.03 10.21
CA ASP A 68 8.55 -10.17 9.12
C ASP A 68 8.25 -9.20 7.98
N VAL A 69 6.99 -9.13 7.57
CA VAL A 69 6.50 -8.30 6.45
C VAL A 69 5.27 -7.50 6.89
N VAL A 70 5.21 -6.23 6.51
CA VAL A 70 3.98 -5.42 6.57
C VAL A 70 3.32 -5.40 5.19
N HIS A 71 1.99 -5.43 5.17
CA HIS A 71 1.20 -5.21 3.95
C HIS A 71 0.42 -3.91 4.15
N LEU A 72 0.70 -2.90 3.33
CA LEU A 72 -0.01 -1.63 3.37
C LEU A 72 -1.20 -1.72 2.40
N LEU A 73 -2.41 -1.76 2.93
CA LEU A 73 -3.62 -1.95 2.14
C LEU A 73 -4.48 -0.69 2.20
N GLU A 74 -4.90 -0.21 1.03
CA GLU A 74 -5.88 0.86 0.91
C GLU A 74 -7.29 0.34 1.26
N TRP A 75 -8.16 1.23 1.76
CA TRP A 75 -9.50 0.84 2.23
C TRP A 75 -10.42 0.35 1.09
N ASP A 76 -10.16 0.75 -0.15
CA ASP A 76 -10.85 0.31 -1.36
C ASP A 76 -10.05 -0.74 -2.15
N LEU A 77 -9.02 -1.37 -1.55
CA LEU A 77 -8.41 -2.59 -2.09
C LEU A 77 -9.12 -3.83 -1.53
N LEU A 78 -9.75 -4.60 -2.41
CA LEU A 78 -10.33 -5.89 -2.05
C LEU A 78 -9.35 -7.02 -2.33
N LEU A 79 -8.98 -7.74 -1.27
CA LEU A 79 -8.23 -8.99 -1.34
C LEU A 79 -9.15 -10.16 -0.95
N ALA A 80 -9.44 -11.03 -1.90
CA ALA A 80 -10.39 -12.13 -1.78
C ALA A 80 -9.72 -13.51 -1.63
N GLU A 81 -8.47 -13.53 -1.17
CA GLU A 81 -7.67 -14.72 -0.90
C GLU A 81 -6.69 -14.41 0.24
N ARG A 82 -6.08 -15.44 0.82
CA ARG A 82 -5.07 -15.30 1.87
C ARG A 82 -3.85 -14.50 1.38
N LEU A 83 -3.24 -13.72 2.27
CA LEU A 83 -2.06 -12.90 1.96
C LEU A 83 -0.87 -13.75 1.50
N ASP A 84 -0.64 -14.91 2.14
CA ASP A 84 0.45 -15.83 1.76
C ASP A 84 0.31 -16.37 0.33
N ARG A 85 -0.91 -16.48 -0.19
CA ARG A 85 -1.18 -16.86 -1.58
C ARG A 85 -1.12 -15.68 -2.53
N LEU A 86 -1.68 -14.54 -2.14
CA LEU A 86 -1.68 -13.32 -2.95
C LEU A 86 -0.28 -12.77 -3.19
N TYR A 87 0.59 -12.84 -2.19
CA TYR A 87 1.97 -12.38 -2.24
C TYR A 87 2.97 -13.53 -2.40
N ALA A 88 2.53 -14.73 -2.82
CA ALA A 88 3.39 -15.93 -2.92
C ALA A 88 4.62 -15.74 -3.83
N ALA A 89 4.54 -14.82 -4.80
CA ALA A 89 5.64 -14.49 -5.68
C ALA A 89 6.68 -13.54 -5.07
N VAL A 90 6.36 -12.86 -3.95
CA VAL A 90 7.23 -11.89 -3.29
C VAL A 90 7.98 -12.58 -2.15
N PRO A 91 9.31 -12.75 -2.25
CA PRO A 91 10.12 -13.28 -1.15
C PRO A 91 10.02 -12.41 0.11
N PRO A 92 10.14 -12.98 1.32
CA PRO A 92 10.02 -12.22 2.57
C PRO A 92 11.02 -11.08 2.74
N GLU A 93 12.18 -11.15 2.07
CA GLU A 93 13.24 -10.14 2.08
C GLU A 93 13.08 -9.07 0.99
N ALA A 94 12.12 -9.23 0.08
CA ALA A 94 11.89 -8.32 -1.05
C ALA A 94 10.77 -7.32 -0.74
N VAL A 95 10.86 -6.15 -1.36
CA VAL A 95 9.76 -5.19 -1.40
C VAL A 95 8.82 -5.58 -2.55
N GLY A 96 7.55 -5.83 -2.23
CA GLY A 96 6.52 -6.12 -3.23
C GLY A 96 5.80 -4.85 -3.66
N LEU A 97 5.89 -4.48 -4.94
CA LEU A 97 5.22 -3.30 -5.51
C LEU A 97 4.33 -3.68 -6.70
N THR A 98 3.16 -3.06 -6.86
CA THR A 98 2.26 -3.38 -7.97
C THR A 98 2.68 -2.69 -9.26
N ALA A 99 2.72 -3.43 -10.38
CA ALA A 99 3.07 -2.92 -11.70
C ALA A 99 4.46 -2.25 -11.77
N TYR A 100 5.45 -2.82 -11.08
CA TYR A 100 6.81 -2.30 -10.99
C TYR A 100 7.46 -2.18 -12.39
N THR A 101 7.66 -0.94 -12.86
CA THR A 101 7.98 -0.68 -14.27
C THR A 101 8.96 0.49 -14.42
N PRO A 102 9.94 0.43 -15.34
CA PRO A 102 10.82 1.56 -15.62
C PRO A 102 10.04 2.81 -16.03
N ILE A 103 10.43 3.99 -15.53
CA ILE A 103 9.72 5.25 -15.83
C ILE A 103 9.67 5.53 -17.33
N SER A 104 10.71 5.13 -18.08
CA SER A 104 10.75 5.24 -19.54
C SER A 104 9.63 4.47 -20.26
N VAL A 105 9.09 3.40 -19.64
CA VAL A 105 7.98 2.60 -20.18
C VAL A 105 6.62 3.14 -19.70
N ILE A 106 6.55 3.66 -18.47
CA ILE A 106 5.34 4.34 -17.96
C ILE A 106 5.01 5.55 -18.85
N GLY A 107 6.04 6.28 -19.26
CA GLY A 107 5.93 7.35 -20.24
C GLY A 107 5.65 8.72 -19.62
N GLU A 108 5.86 9.72 -20.46
CA GLU A 108 5.95 11.15 -20.09
C GLU A 108 4.60 11.78 -19.75
N HIS A 109 3.49 11.04 -19.81
CA HIS A 109 2.16 11.53 -19.47
C HIS A 109 1.76 11.25 -18.02
N TRP A 110 2.57 10.49 -17.28
CA TRP A 110 2.28 10.18 -15.89
C TRP A 110 2.42 11.43 -15.03
N ARG A 111 1.33 11.81 -14.36
CA ARG A 111 1.19 13.13 -13.70
C ARG A 111 2.33 13.49 -12.73
N TRP A 112 2.99 12.51 -12.12
CA TRP A 112 4.06 12.73 -11.15
C TRP A 112 5.37 13.18 -11.78
N VAL A 113 5.60 12.89 -13.07
CA VAL A 113 6.80 13.29 -13.80
C VAL A 113 6.50 14.23 -14.98
N ALA A 114 5.25 14.25 -15.44
CA ALA A 114 4.81 15.03 -16.59
C ALA A 114 4.57 16.52 -16.28
N ARG A 115 4.04 16.81 -15.08
CA ARG A 115 3.67 18.18 -14.69
C ARG A 115 4.89 18.94 -14.20
N PRO A 116 5.00 20.27 -14.42
CA PRO A 116 6.18 21.05 -14.03
C PRO A 116 6.60 20.86 -12.56
N ASP A 117 5.63 20.88 -11.63
CA ASP A 117 5.91 20.67 -10.21
C ASP A 117 6.35 19.23 -9.90
N GLY A 118 5.68 18.25 -10.51
CA GLY A 118 6.05 16.83 -10.36
C GLY A 118 7.43 16.53 -10.91
N ALA A 119 7.75 17.03 -12.11
CA ALA A 119 9.07 16.92 -12.72
C ALA A 119 10.17 17.55 -11.85
N ARG A 120 9.90 18.73 -11.27
CA ARG A 120 10.84 19.39 -10.35
C ARG A 120 11.08 18.57 -9.09
N GLU A 121 10.02 18.09 -8.44
CA GLU A 121 10.13 17.24 -7.25
C GLU A 121 10.85 15.93 -7.56
N TRP A 122 10.53 15.29 -8.69
CA TRP A 122 11.16 14.05 -9.13
C TRP A 122 12.66 14.22 -9.37
N ASN A 123 13.06 15.27 -10.08
CA ASN A 123 14.47 15.56 -10.32
C ASN A 123 15.23 15.84 -9.02
N ALA A 124 14.59 16.55 -8.07
CA ALA A 124 15.18 16.81 -6.75
C ALA A 124 15.32 15.53 -5.92
N LEU A 125 14.33 14.64 -5.98
CA LEU A 125 14.38 13.34 -5.31
C LEU A 125 15.48 12.43 -5.89
N LEU A 126 15.61 12.37 -7.22
CA LEU A 126 16.68 11.63 -7.88
C LEU A 126 18.06 12.17 -7.53
N ALA A 127 18.22 13.49 -7.51
CA ALA A 127 19.47 14.13 -7.09
C ALA A 127 19.80 13.76 -5.64
N TYR A 128 18.83 13.83 -4.74
CA TYR A 128 18.99 13.39 -3.36
C TYR A 128 19.47 11.93 -3.28
N ALA A 129 18.83 11.00 -4.00
CA ALA A 129 19.20 9.59 -3.97
C ALA A 129 20.61 9.33 -4.53
N ARG A 130 20.99 10.02 -5.62
CA ARG A 130 22.34 9.97 -6.19
C ARG A 130 23.39 10.46 -5.19
N ASP A 131 23.17 11.63 -4.61
CA ASP A 131 24.16 12.31 -3.77
C ASP A 131 24.28 11.65 -2.40
N ARG A 132 23.18 11.13 -1.84
CA ARG A 132 23.12 10.61 -0.45
C ARG A 132 23.24 9.11 -0.37
N LEU A 133 22.76 8.38 -1.38
CA LEU A 133 22.72 6.91 -1.38
C LEU A 133 23.58 6.31 -2.50
N GLY A 134 24.20 7.12 -3.35
CA GLY A 134 25.01 6.63 -4.48
C GLY A 134 24.18 5.94 -5.57
N TYR A 135 22.89 6.24 -5.65
CA TYR A 135 21.98 5.57 -6.58
C TYR A 135 22.31 5.90 -8.05
N ASP A 136 22.65 4.90 -8.85
CA ASP A 136 22.94 5.01 -10.29
C ASP A 136 22.05 4.13 -11.18
N GLY A 137 21.03 3.49 -10.58
CA GLY A 137 20.12 2.58 -11.25
C GLY A 137 19.13 3.22 -12.22
N THR A 138 18.42 2.37 -12.96
CA THR A 138 17.30 2.79 -13.82
C THR A 138 16.11 3.13 -12.94
N PRO A 139 15.55 4.35 -12.96
CA PRO A 139 14.42 4.67 -12.11
C PRO A 139 13.14 3.96 -12.54
N HIS A 140 12.43 3.42 -11.55
CA HIS A 140 11.14 2.76 -11.72
C HIS A 140 10.01 3.54 -11.04
N GLY A 141 8.79 3.26 -11.46
CA GLY A 141 7.57 3.59 -10.73
C GLY A 141 6.80 2.32 -10.37
N CYS A 142 5.81 2.47 -9.52
CA CYS A 142 4.79 1.47 -9.27
C CYS A 142 3.38 2.10 -9.19
N ILE A 143 2.38 1.27 -8.94
CA ILE A 143 1.07 1.71 -8.43
C ILE A 143 1.09 1.51 -6.92
N GLY A 144 0.74 2.55 -6.16
CA GLY A 144 0.90 2.62 -4.70
C GLY A 144 -0.03 1.71 -3.88
N VAL A 145 -0.75 0.81 -4.56
CA VAL A 145 -1.84 0.02 -3.99
C VAL A 145 -1.32 -1.36 -3.58
N GLY A 146 -1.44 -1.68 -2.29
CA GLY A 146 -1.09 -2.99 -1.77
C GLY A 146 0.42 -3.31 -1.70
N PRO A 147 1.35 -2.36 -1.46
CA PRO A 147 2.75 -2.72 -1.32
C PRO A 147 2.96 -3.58 -0.07
N CYS A 148 3.95 -4.46 -0.13
CA CYS A 148 4.43 -5.20 1.03
C CYS A 148 5.92 -4.96 1.24
N CYS A 149 6.34 -4.87 2.49
CA CYS A 149 7.66 -4.39 2.86
C CYS A 149 8.23 -5.26 3.98
N PRO A 150 9.46 -5.77 3.85
CA PRO A 150 10.13 -6.41 4.96
C PRO A 150 10.37 -5.40 6.06
N ARG A 151 10.36 -5.88 7.30
CA ARG A 151 10.67 -5.07 8.46
C ARG A 151 12.07 -4.43 8.38
N SER A 152 13.04 -5.14 7.80
CA SER A 152 14.39 -4.62 7.61
C SER A 152 14.40 -3.44 6.65
N PHE A 153 13.64 -3.49 5.55
CA PHE A 153 13.49 -2.35 4.65
C PHE A 153 12.90 -1.15 5.39
N LEU A 154 11.80 -1.31 6.15
CA LEU A 154 11.23 -0.20 6.90
C LEU A 154 12.21 0.43 7.89
N ARG A 155 13.05 -0.38 8.55
CA ARG A 155 14.09 0.11 9.46
C ARG A 155 15.11 0.96 8.71
N ASP A 156 15.65 0.43 7.62
CA ASP A 156 16.71 1.10 6.87
C ASP A 156 16.14 2.34 6.16
N TYR A 157 14.92 2.24 5.63
CA TYR A 157 14.21 3.34 5.00
C TYR A 157 13.85 4.45 5.99
N ALA A 158 13.40 4.10 7.21
CA ALA A 158 13.20 5.06 8.28
C ALA A 158 14.51 5.74 8.73
N ALA A 159 15.64 5.04 8.66
CA ALA A 159 16.96 5.56 9.05
C ALA A 159 17.52 6.55 8.01
N VAL A 160 17.23 6.36 6.72
CA VAL A 160 17.57 7.32 5.66
C VAL A 160 16.85 8.65 5.82
N ASP A 161 15.63 8.60 6.38
CA ASP A 161 14.73 9.76 6.52
C ASP A 161 14.47 10.44 5.17
N PRO A 162 13.74 9.77 4.26
CA PRO A 162 13.50 10.28 2.91
C PRO A 162 12.79 11.65 2.94
N PRO A 163 13.14 12.55 2.01
CA PRO A 163 12.43 13.82 1.89
C PRO A 163 11.01 13.60 1.34
N ASP A 164 10.10 14.53 1.64
CA ASP A 164 8.72 14.55 1.13
C ASP A 164 8.62 15.06 -0.32
N LEU A 165 9.59 14.66 -1.15
CA LEU A 165 9.66 14.98 -2.57
C LEU A 165 9.03 13.85 -3.40
N GLY A 166 8.22 14.21 -4.39
CA GLY A 166 7.57 13.25 -5.28
C GLY A 166 6.36 12.57 -4.65
N ASN A 167 5.89 11.50 -5.27
CA ASN A 167 4.82 10.65 -4.74
C ASN A 167 5.40 9.31 -4.29
N ASP A 168 4.70 8.60 -3.40
CA ASP A 168 5.09 7.28 -2.90
C ASP A 168 5.31 6.25 -4.01
N GLU A 169 4.56 6.35 -5.12
CA GLU A 169 4.74 5.54 -6.34
C GLU A 169 6.13 5.70 -7.01
N LEU A 170 6.87 6.76 -6.68
CA LEU A 170 8.26 7.00 -7.12
C LEU A 170 9.27 6.69 -6.02
N ARG A 171 8.92 6.97 -4.75
CA ARG A 171 9.85 6.79 -3.62
C ARG A 171 10.03 5.32 -3.25
N PHE A 172 8.97 4.54 -3.14
CA PHE A 172 9.07 3.11 -2.83
C PHE A 172 10.09 2.38 -3.71
N PRO A 173 9.99 2.42 -5.05
CA PRO A 173 10.96 1.73 -5.89
C PRO A 173 12.37 2.32 -5.75
N LEU A 174 12.51 3.65 -5.79
CA LEU A 174 13.80 4.31 -5.72
C LEU A 174 14.57 3.96 -4.44
N PHE A 175 13.92 4.03 -3.28
CA PHE A 175 14.59 3.76 -2.01
C PHE A 175 14.80 2.27 -1.77
N ALA A 176 13.92 1.39 -2.25
CA ALA A 176 14.17 -0.05 -2.19
C ALA A 176 15.43 -0.42 -2.97
N GLU A 177 15.54 0.05 -4.22
CA GLU A 177 16.71 -0.19 -5.06
C GLU A 177 17.97 0.45 -4.49
N ALA A 178 17.91 1.72 -4.07
CA ALA A 178 19.06 2.43 -3.50
C ALA A 178 19.57 1.82 -2.18
N LEU A 179 18.70 1.14 -1.42
CA LEU A 179 19.07 0.43 -0.20
C LEU A 179 19.45 -1.04 -0.44
N GLY A 180 19.47 -1.49 -1.70
CA GLY A 180 19.88 -2.84 -2.07
C GLY A 180 18.82 -3.92 -1.81
N TYR A 181 17.55 -3.54 -1.66
CA TYR A 181 16.45 -4.49 -1.51
C TYR A 181 15.96 -4.98 -2.87
N PRO A 182 15.76 -6.29 -3.07
CA PRO A 182 15.07 -6.79 -4.24
C PRO A 182 13.65 -6.21 -4.31
N VAL A 183 13.22 -5.84 -5.50
CA VAL A 183 11.85 -5.39 -5.77
C VAL A 183 11.16 -6.42 -6.66
N VAL A 184 9.97 -6.87 -6.26
CA VAL A 184 9.19 -7.87 -6.97
C VAL A 184 7.78 -7.36 -7.23
N ASP A 185 7.24 -7.67 -8.41
CA ASP A 185 5.87 -7.31 -8.74
C ASP A 185 4.87 -8.15 -7.93
N THR A 186 3.86 -7.52 -7.32
CA THR A 186 2.82 -8.24 -6.56
C THR A 186 1.85 -9.03 -7.45
N GLY A 187 1.80 -8.73 -8.74
CA GLY A 187 0.91 -9.37 -9.72
C GLY A 187 -0.53 -8.86 -9.69
N PHE A 188 -0.87 -7.89 -8.84
CA PHE A 188 -2.24 -7.38 -8.71
C PHE A 188 -2.74 -6.67 -9.98
N ARG A 189 -1.83 -6.00 -10.67
CA ARG A 189 -2.04 -5.45 -12.02
C ARG A 189 -0.84 -5.83 -12.86
N ARG A 190 -1.09 -6.38 -14.05
CA ARG A 190 -0.02 -6.97 -14.88
C ARG A 190 0.69 -5.97 -15.79
N ARG A 191 0.00 -4.90 -16.20
CA ARG A 191 0.48 -3.95 -17.22
C ARG A 191 0.00 -2.54 -16.91
N TRP A 192 0.84 -1.53 -17.17
CA TRP A 192 0.51 -0.13 -16.87
C TRP A 192 -0.57 0.44 -17.78
N HIS A 193 -0.43 0.26 -19.09
CA HIS A 193 -1.28 0.85 -20.13
C HIS A 193 -2.23 -0.18 -20.75
N ASP A 194 -3.02 -0.83 -19.90
CA ASP A 194 -3.91 -1.90 -20.32
C ASP A 194 -5.36 -1.62 -19.89
N PRO A 195 -6.22 -1.20 -20.84
CA PRO A 195 -7.64 -0.98 -20.57
C PRO A 195 -8.39 -2.23 -20.11
N ASP A 196 -7.92 -3.43 -20.44
CA ASP A 196 -8.55 -4.66 -19.97
C ASP A 196 -8.25 -4.91 -18.49
N GLU A 197 -7.07 -4.53 -18.01
CA GLU A 197 -6.71 -4.56 -16.59
C GLU A 197 -7.57 -3.58 -15.78
N ASP A 198 -7.95 -2.44 -16.36
CA ASP A 198 -8.72 -1.38 -15.67
C ASP A 198 -10.08 -1.87 -15.14
N ARG A 199 -10.63 -2.94 -15.75
CA ARG A 199 -11.88 -3.58 -15.32
C ARG A 199 -11.76 -4.30 -13.98
N TYR A 200 -10.54 -4.54 -13.50
CA TYR A 200 -10.27 -5.26 -12.26
C TYR A 200 -9.43 -4.44 -11.28
N PHE A 201 -8.48 -3.68 -11.78
CA PHE A 201 -7.52 -2.97 -10.96
C PHE A 201 -7.09 -1.68 -11.67
N ASN A 202 -7.51 -0.49 -11.25
CA ASN A 202 -7.12 0.77 -11.89
C ASN A 202 -6.74 1.86 -10.86
N ALA A 203 -5.96 2.86 -11.29
CA ALA A 203 -5.56 4.01 -10.49
C ALA A 203 -6.45 5.26 -10.71
N SER A 204 -7.55 5.13 -11.46
CA SER A 204 -8.40 6.25 -11.90
C SER A 204 -9.55 6.57 -10.95
N ALA A 205 -9.55 5.98 -9.75
CA ALA A 205 -10.63 6.06 -8.76
C ALA A 205 -12.00 5.58 -9.26
N ARG A 206 -12.06 4.88 -10.41
CA ARG A 206 -13.29 4.31 -10.97
C ARG A 206 -13.60 2.98 -10.28
N PRO A 207 -14.70 2.88 -9.52
CA PRO A 207 -15.02 1.66 -8.79
C PRO A 207 -15.19 0.46 -9.73
N ILE A 208 -14.66 -0.68 -9.33
CA ILE A 208 -14.89 -1.96 -10.00
C ILE A 208 -16.35 -2.37 -9.81
N ASP A 209 -17.00 -2.80 -10.89
CA ASP A 209 -18.37 -3.31 -10.86
C ASP A 209 -18.43 -4.57 -9.96
N PRO A 210 -19.30 -4.61 -8.93
CA PRO A 210 -19.49 -5.81 -8.10
C PRO A 210 -19.78 -7.10 -8.88
N ARG A 211 -20.44 -7.01 -10.04
CA ARG A 211 -20.69 -8.16 -10.91
C ARG A 211 -19.40 -8.71 -11.50
N THR A 212 -18.45 -7.84 -11.87
CA THR A 212 -17.13 -8.26 -12.34
C THR A 212 -16.40 -9.02 -11.24
N VAL A 213 -16.45 -8.53 -10.00
CA VAL A 213 -15.84 -9.21 -8.87
C VAL A 213 -16.47 -10.59 -8.66
N ALA A 214 -17.81 -10.66 -8.57
CA ALA A 214 -18.50 -11.93 -8.38
C ALA A 214 -18.18 -12.98 -9.48
N ILE A 215 -18.13 -12.56 -10.75
CA ILE A 215 -17.76 -13.42 -11.88
C ILE A 215 -16.33 -13.97 -11.74
N GLU A 216 -15.36 -13.13 -11.36
CA GLU A 216 -13.98 -13.57 -11.17
C GLU A 216 -13.81 -14.49 -9.97
N LEU A 217 -14.55 -14.25 -8.88
CA LEU A 217 -14.52 -15.12 -7.70
C LEU A 217 -15.17 -16.49 -7.94
N ALA A 218 -16.10 -16.59 -8.89
CA ALA A 218 -16.70 -17.86 -9.29
C ALA A 218 -15.74 -18.75 -10.13
N LYS A 219 -14.69 -18.15 -10.73
CA LYS A 219 -13.69 -18.89 -11.53
C LYS A 219 -12.58 -19.41 -10.62
N PRO A 220 -12.16 -20.69 -10.72
CA PRO A 220 -11.04 -21.22 -9.92
C PRO A 220 -9.73 -20.43 -10.05
N ASP A 221 -9.45 -19.92 -11.24
CA ASP A 221 -8.26 -19.17 -11.65
C ASP A 221 -8.52 -17.68 -11.89
N GLY A 222 -9.70 -17.18 -11.51
CA GLY A 222 -10.04 -15.76 -11.63
C GLY A 222 -9.22 -14.87 -10.70
N ARG A 223 -9.36 -13.57 -10.88
CA ARG A 223 -8.67 -12.59 -10.03
C ARG A 223 -9.10 -12.66 -8.57
N ARG A 224 -8.17 -12.28 -7.70
CA ARG A 224 -8.36 -12.23 -6.23
C ARG A 224 -7.98 -10.88 -5.61
N ALA A 225 -7.47 -9.95 -6.41
CA ALA A 225 -7.20 -8.57 -6.01
C ALA A 225 -7.97 -7.62 -6.94
N PHE A 226 -8.71 -6.68 -6.35
CA PHE A 226 -9.52 -5.72 -7.10
C PHE A 226 -9.35 -4.32 -6.50
N HIS A 227 -9.21 -3.31 -7.35
CA HIS A 227 -9.05 -1.93 -6.90
C HIS A 227 -9.54 -0.92 -7.94
N PRO A 228 -10.27 0.14 -7.56
CA PRO A 228 -10.87 0.35 -6.24
C PRO A 228 -12.24 -0.34 -6.12
N VAL A 229 -12.55 -0.93 -4.97
CA VAL A 229 -13.88 -1.49 -4.63
C VAL A 229 -14.51 -0.62 -3.54
N ARG A 230 -15.59 0.09 -3.88
CA ARG A 230 -16.29 1.00 -2.95
C ARG A 230 -17.72 0.58 -2.63
N ASN A 231 -18.24 -0.36 -3.39
CA ASN A 231 -19.59 -0.88 -3.24
C ASN A 231 -19.54 -2.24 -2.55
N SER A 232 -20.57 -2.55 -1.76
CA SER A 232 -20.73 -3.89 -1.21
C SER A 232 -20.89 -4.90 -2.34
N ILE A 233 -20.27 -6.07 -2.18
CA ILE A 233 -20.39 -7.16 -3.13
C ILE A 233 -21.49 -8.09 -2.63
N PRO A 234 -22.59 -8.27 -3.39
CA PRO A 234 -23.64 -9.20 -3.02
C PRO A 234 -23.07 -10.61 -2.77
N ASP A 235 -23.62 -11.29 -1.77
CA ASP A 235 -23.33 -12.72 -1.48
C ASP A 235 -21.90 -13.07 -1.05
N LEU A 236 -21.04 -12.08 -0.78
CA LEU A 236 -19.77 -12.32 -0.09
C LEU A 236 -20.03 -12.54 1.41
N ALA A 237 -20.30 -13.78 1.80
CA ALA A 237 -20.46 -14.14 3.20
C ALA A 237 -19.10 -14.00 3.94
N TRP A 238 -18.97 -12.97 4.78
CA TRP A 238 -17.86 -12.84 5.71
C TRP A 238 -18.22 -13.54 7.03
N GLU A 239 -17.50 -14.61 7.37
CA GLU A 239 -17.52 -15.14 8.73
C GLU A 239 -16.82 -14.17 9.68
N SER A 240 -17.59 -13.61 10.62
CA SER A 240 -17.11 -12.67 11.62
C SER A 240 -16.14 -13.31 12.61
N ARG A 241 -15.10 -12.56 13.00
CA ARG A 241 -14.13 -12.97 14.04
C ARG A 241 -14.87 -13.15 15.37
N PRO A 242 -14.71 -14.27 16.09
CA PRO A 242 -15.15 -14.36 17.47
C PRO A 242 -14.41 -13.32 18.30
N SER A 243 -15.11 -12.53 19.11
CA SER A 243 -14.48 -11.58 20.03
C SER A 243 -13.67 -12.35 21.08
N GLY A 244 -12.36 -12.48 20.88
CA GLY A 244 -11.45 -13.02 21.88
C GLY A 244 -11.44 -12.12 23.12
N ARG A 245 -11.91 -12.63 24.26
CA ARG A 245 -11.66 -12.00 25.56
C ARG A 245 -10.15 -12.00 25.80
N ALA A 246 -9.58 -10.84 26.10
CA ALA A 246 -8.24 -10.75 26.64
C ALA A 246 -8.19 -11.60 27.93
N GLY A 247 -7.45 -12.70 27.89
CA GLY A 247 -7.09 -13.44 29.09
C GLY A 247 -6.09 -12.60 29.87
N ASN A 248 -6.48 -12.16 31.07
CA ASN A 248 -5.55 -11.64 32.05
C ASN A 248 -4.59 -12.77 32.43
N ALA A 249 -3.31 -12.61 32.11
CA ALA A 249 -2.25 -13.38 32.75
C ALA A 249 -1.99 -12.75 34.12
N SER A 250 -2.29 -13.51 35.17
CA SER A 250 -1.77 -13.36 36.53
C SER A 250 -0.34 -13.86 36.62
#